data_AF-A0AAJ7WEI4-F1
#
_entry.id   AF-A0AAJ7WEI4-F1
#
_cell.length_a   1.000
_cell.length_b   1.000
_cell.length_c   1.000
_cell.angle_alpha   90.00
_cell.angle_beta   90.00
_cell.angle_gamma   90.00
#
_symmetry.space_group_name_H-M   'P 1'
#
loop_
_entity.id
_entity.type
_entity.pdbx_description
1 polymer ?
#
loop_
_entity_poly.entity_id
_entity_poly.type
_entity_poly.pdbx_seq_one_letter_code
_entity_poly.pdbx_strand_id
1 'polypeptide(L)'
;MCCRTNLPQEIMQIPDFPLKENEGPSFVHHTVIRQYLRDYAKHFNLYPHIKLNTLVKHVEPETLRNGQTIWMVTYEDLEGKVETTKTFDAVVVCNGHYTVGHVPHIPGIESFPGGSIHSHQYRVPEVYAKKKVCILGASWSGIDIALEVSEYAEKIYLSHNLPKPVDSVMAKNVEQRPGIQSVQGNVFIFNDGSMAEVDSFIYCTGYEFTYPFMSTKVEMRTENNQVEPFYKHLIHIDYPSLFVMGLPAIVIPFPMFHIQAQYILAILEGFIKLPSAKQMREASEAEKRDLLNQGIPLRHITKLKERQWAYYDEMAKAANVRGFPPVIKKIYDHSNAMRELDFTTYKNYQYRIIDDENFVACYCKPC
;
A
#
# COMPACT_ATOMS: atom_id res chain seq x y z
N MET A 1 15.23 4.43 -10.89
CA MET A 1 13.87 4.55 -10.35
C MET A 1 13.58 6.02 -10.09
N CYS A 2 12.82 6.63 -11.00
CA CYS A 2 12.45 8.06 -10.97
C CYS A 2 11.16 8.32 -10.18
N CYS A 3 10.84 7.45 -9.22
CA CYS A 3 9.55 7.44 -8.53
C CYS A 3 9.32 8.75 -7.74
N ARG A 4 8.24 9.45 -8.09
CA ARG A 4 7.68 10.57 -7.33
C ARG A 4 6.46 10.10 -6.56
N THR A 5 6.16 10.75 -5.44
CA THR A 5 4.94 10.47 -4.67
C THR A 5 3.71 10.53 -5.59
N ASN A 6 2.72 9.71 -5.28
CA ASN A 6 1.42 9.72 -5.95
C ASN A 6 0.37 10.49 -5.13
N LEU A 7 0.77 11.14 -4.03
CA LEU A 7 -0.02 12.06 -3.24
C LEU A 7 0.82 13.33 -2.98
N PRO A 8 0.18 14.50 -2.82
CA PRO A 8 0.86 15.72 -2.42
C PRO A 8 1.55 15.55 -1.07
N GLN A 9 2.79 16.03 -0.94
CA GLN A 9 3.56 15.96 0.31
C GLN A 9 2.83 16.66 1.47
N GLU A 10 2.02 17.67 1.18
CA GLU A 10 1.26 18.49 2.14
C GLU A 10 0.28 17.65 2.97
N ILE A 11 -0.31 16.62 2.38
CA ILE A 11 -1.23 15.71 3.08
C ILE A 11 -0.57 14.42 3.57
N MET A 12 0.63 14.11 3.07
CA MET A 12 1.32 12.88 3.43
C MET A 12 2.04 12.95 4.78
N GLN A 13 2.20 14.12 5.38
CA GLN A 13 3.07 14.33 6.55
C GLN A 13 2.53 13.62 7.80
N ILE A 14 3.44 13.20 8.69
CA ILE A 14 3.07 12.77 10.04
C ILE A 14 2.68 14.03 10.84
N PRO A 15 1.50 14.08 11.49
CA PRO A 15 0.96 15.30 12.09
C PRO A 15 1.85 16.03 13.10
N ASP A 16 2.68 15.31 13.84
CA ASP A 16 3.59 15.84 14.86
C ASP A 16 4.99 16.17 14.32
N PHE A 17 5.21 15.99 13.01
CA PHE A 17 6.50 16.25 12.37
C PHE A 17 6.31 16.73 10.92
N PRO A 18 6.00 18.01 10.71
CA PRO A 18 5.79 18.53 9.36
C PRO A 18 7.07 18.48 8.53
N LEU A 19 6.92 18.27 7.22
CA LEU A 19 7.98 18.51 6.25
C LEU A 19 8.36 19.99 6.31
N LYS A 20 9.67 20.28 6.27
CA LYS A 20 10.14 21.67 6.18
C LYS A 20 9.52 22.33 4.94
N GLU A 21 8.95 23.52 5.13
CA GLU A 21 8.41 24.30 4.03
C GLU A 21 9.47 24.43 2.94
N ASN A 22 9.11 24.02 1.72
CA ASN A 22 9.92 24.21 0.54
C ASN A 22 9.06 24.87 -0.54
N GLU A 23 9.67 25.75 -1.32
CA GLU A 23 9.06 26.28 -2.56
C GLU A 23 9.00 25.22 -3.67
N GLY A 24 9.26 23.94 -3.33
CA GLY A 24 9.37 22.83 -4.25
C GLY A 24 8.03 22.26 -4.71
N PRO A 25 8.09 21.24 -5.59
CA PRO A 25 6.90 20.55 -6.10
C PRO A 25 6.23 19.74 -4.98
N SER A 26 4.89 19.69 -5.00
CA SER A 26 4.12 18.88 -4.04
C SER A 26 4.28 17.38 -4.26
N PHE A 27 4.58 16.94 -5.48
CA PHE A 27 4.87 15.54 -5.79
C PHE A 27 6.37 15.30 -5.84
N VAL A 28 6.94 15.03 -4.66
CA VAL A 28 8.39 14.95 -4.46
C VAL A 28 8.97 13.60 -4.87
N HIS A 29 10.26 13.57 -5.19
CA HIS A 29 10.99 12.33 -5.44
C HIS A 29 11.10 11.47 -4.17
N HIS A 30 11.12 10.15 -4.30
CA HIS A 30 11.17 9.21 -3.15
C HIS A 30 12.34 9.46 -2.18
N THR A 31 13.44 10.04 -2.65
CA THR A 31 14.59 10.40 -1.80
C THR A 31 14.26 11.48 -0.78
N VAL A 32 13.32 12.39 -1.07
CA VAL A 32 12.84 13.40 -0.13
C VAL A 32 12.09 12.73 1.01
N ILE A 33 11.16 11.81 0.69
CA ILE A 33 10.42 11.03 1.69
C ILE A 33 11.36 10.14 2.51
N ARG A 34 12.36 9.50 1.87
CA ARG A 34 13.38 8.72 2.59
C ARG A 34 14.15 9.58 3.59
N GLN A 35 14.52 10.81 3.22
CA GLN A 35 15.21 11.72 4.13
C GLN A 35 14.27 12.17 5.26
N TYR A 36 13.03 12.50 4.95
CA TYR A 36 12.00 12.86 5.94
C TYR A 36 11.83 11.79 7.02
N LEU A 37 11.74 10.50 6.64
CA LEU A 37 11.62 9.40 7.61
C LEU A 37 12.89 9.23 8.47
N ARG A 38 14.09 9.49 7.91
CA ARG A 38 15.34 9.50 8.68
C ARG A 38 15.38 10.67 9.66
N ASP A 39 14.92 11.83 9.23
CA ASP A 39 14.84 13.03 10.07
C ASP A 39 13.84 12.83 11.21
N TYR A 40 12.69 12.20 10.95
CA TYR A 40 11.71 11.80 11.96
C TYR A 40 12.34 10.85 12.99
N ALA A 41 12.98 9.78 12.54
CA ALA A 41 13.63 8.80 13.43
C ALA A 41 14.75 9.43 14.27
N LYS A 42 15.48 10.40 13.71
CA LYS A 42 16.50 11.15 14.44
C LYS A 42 15.89 12.13 15.45
N HIS A 43 14.85 12.87 15.06
CA HIS A 43 14.18 13.86 15.90
C HIS A 43 13.62 13.24 17.18
N PHE A 44 12.94 12.09 17.05
CA PHE A 44 12.36 11.36 18.18
C PHE A 44 13.31 10.33 18.82
N ASN A 45 14.59 10.33 18.45
CA ASN A 45 15.61 9.41 18.98
C ASN A 45 15.19 7.92 18.93
N LEU A 46 14.70 7.47 17.78
CA LEU A 46 14.16 6.11 17.63
C LEU A 46 15.24 5.05 17.36
N TYR A 47 16.40 5.44 16.83
CA TYR A 47 17.46 4.51 16.44
C TYR A 47 17.93 3.54 17.55
N PRO A 48 18.06 3.95 18.83
CA PRO A 48 18.39 3.01 19.92
C PRO A 48 17.39 1.86 20.09
N HIS A 49 16.16 2.02 19.60
CA HIS A 49 15.09 1.02 19.67
C HIS A 49 14.96 0.19 18.38
N ILE A 50 15.75 0.49 17.35
CA ILE A 50 15.69 -0.17 16.04
C ILE A 50 16.92 -1.06 15.87
N LYS A 51 16.69 -2.35 15.66
CA LYS A 51 17.73 -3.29 15.23
C LYS A 51 17.69 -3.43 13.71
N LEU A 52 18.61 -2.74 13.02
CA LEU A 52 18.82 -2.93 11.58
C LEU A 52 19.50 -4.27 11.29
N ASN A 53 19.49 -4.72 10.03
CA ASN A 53 20.09 -6.00 9.59
C ASN A 53 19.64 -7.20 10.43
N THR A 54 18.42 -7.16 10.95
CA THR A 54 17.86 -8.20 11.81
C THR A 54 16.57 -8.74 11.20
N LEU A 55 16.53 -10.04 10.91
CA LEU A 55 15.38 -10.72 10.32
C LEU A 55 14.55 -11.40 11.41
N VAL A 56 13.27 -11.04 11.52
CA VAL A 56 12.33 -11.79 12.36
C VAL A 56 12.01 -13.13 11.69
N LYS A 57 12.31 -14.22 12.40
CA LYS A 57 12.19 -15.60 11.92
C LYS A 57 10.93 -16.28 12.42
N HIS A 58 10.58 -16.05 13.68
CA HIS A 58 9.42 -16.67 14.31
C HIS A 58 8.76 -15.74 15.33
N VAL A 59 7.43 -15.74 15.37
CA VAL A 59 6.62 -15.07 16.38
C VAL A 59 5.56 -16.06 16.84
N GLU A 60 5.56 -16.39 18.13
CA GLU A 60 4.59 -17.30 18.71
C GLU A 60 4.04 -16.81 20.05
N PRO A 61 2.74 -17.04 20.33
CA PRO A 61 2.17 -16.77 21.63
C PRO A 61 2.51 -17.88 22.61
N GLU A 62 2.73 -17.50 23.86
CA GLU A 62 2.78 -18.38 25.03
C GLU A 62 1.78 -17.88 26.07
N THR A 63 0.96 -18.78 26.59
CA THR A 63 0.03 -18.45 27.68
C THR A 63 0.67 -18.80 29.01
N LEU A 64 0.93 -17.78 29.81
CA LEU A 64 1.44 -17.93 31.17
C LEU A 64 0.42 -18.57 32.10
N ARG A 65 0.88 -19.07 33.25
CA ARG A 65 0.02 -19.73 34.25
C ARG A 65 -1.11 -18.84 34.79
N ASN A 66 -0.93 -17.52 34.75
CA ASN A 66 -1.93 -16.53 35.15
C ASN A 66 -2.96 -16.23 34.04
N GLY A 67 -2.87 -16.90 32.88
CA GLY A 67 -3.73 -16.69 31.72
C GLY A 67 -3.31 -15.55 30.80
N GLN A 68 -2.23 -14.82 31.11
CA GLN A 68 -1.69 -13.76 30.25
C GLN A 68 -1.00 -14.36 29.03
N THR A 69 -1.28 -13.83 27.84
CA THR A 69 -0.52 -14.15 26.63
C THR A 69 0.71 -13.24 26.55
N ILE A 70 1.89 -13.85 26.38
CA ILE A 70 3.13 -13.19 26.00
C ILE A 70 3.57 -13.71 24.62
N TRP A 71 4.51 -13.01 24.00
CA TRP A 71 4.99 -13.31 22.65
C TRP A 71 6.47 -13.66 22.68
N MET A 72 6.82 -14.86 22.24
CA MET A 72 8.20 -15.21 21.93
C MET A 72 8.51 -14.78 20.50
N VAL A 73 9.50 -13.91 20.35
CA VAL A 73 9.96 -13.40 19.06
C VAL A 73 11.39 -13.85 18.85
N THR A 74 11.59 -14.73 17.87
CA THR A 74 12.89 -15.20 17.40
C THR A 74 13.32 -14.39 16.21
N TYR A 75 14.51 -13.80 16.28
CA TYR A 75 15.12 -13.01 15.21
C TYR A 75 16.60 -13.35 15.05
N GLU A 76 17.10 -13.17 13.84
CA GLU A 76 18.48 -13.44 13.44
C GLU A 76 19.17 -12.13 13.07
N ASP A 77 20.31 -11.85 13.68
CA ASP A 77 21.26 -10.85 13.17
C ASP A 77 21.92 -11.39 11.89
N LEU A 78 21.72 -10.72 10.76
CA LEU A 78 22.19 -11.18 9.45
C LEU A 78 23.71 -11.05 9.28
N GLU A 79 24.37 -10.18 10.05
CA GLU A 79 25.84 -10.04 10.01
C GLU A 79 26.50 -11.13 10.85
N GLY A 80 26.09 -11.26 12.11
CA GLY A 80 26.62 -12.26 13.03
C GLY A 80 26.07 -13.68 12.84
N LYS A 81 24.95 -13.83 12.13
CA LYS A 81 24.15 -15.07 12.03
C LYS A 81 23.78 -15.67 13.38
N VAL A 82 23.52 -14.80 14.35
CA VAL A 82 23.13 -15.19 15.71
C VAL A 82 21.62 -15.10 15.83
N GLU A 83 21.00 -16.22 16.16
CA GLU A 83 19.58 -16.28 16.47
C GLU A 83 19.35 -15.93 17.95
N THR A 84 18.35 -15.10 18.22
CA THR A 84 17.96 -14.68 19.57
C THR A 84 16.46 -14.74 19.71
N THR A 85 15.97 -15.35 20.80
CA THR A 85 14.57 -15.31 21.19
C THR A 85 14.39 -14.39 22.39
N LYS A 86 13.40 -13.49 22.32
CA LYS A 86 12.99 -12.64 23.44
C LYS A 86 11.48 -12.68 23.63
N THR A 87 11.03 -12.41 24.84
CA THR A 87 9.61 -12.32 25.19
C THR A 87 9.13 -10.87 25.20
N PHE A 88 7.88 -10.65 24.80
CA PHE A 88 7.23 -9.34 24.73
C PHE A 88 5.77 -9.45 25.16
N ASP A 89 5.22 -8.39 25.78
CA ASP A 89 3.80 -8.35 26.17
C ASP A 89 2.85 -8.13 24.99
N ALA A 90 3.34 -7.44 23.95
CA ALA A 90 2.58 -7.12 22.73
C ALA A 90 3.48 -7.14 21.50
N VAL A 91 2.87 -7.41 20.34
CA VAL A 91 3.54 -7.40 19.04
C VAL A 91 2.75 -6.55 18.07
N VAL A 92 3.41 -5.59 17.42
CA VAL A 92 2.86 -4.80 16.32
C VAL A 92 3.60 -5.20 15.05
N VAL A 93 2.89 -5.85 14.14
CA VAL A 93 3.42 -6.30 12.85
C VAL A 93 3.35 -5.16 11.84
N CYS A 94 4.52 -4.71 11.39
CA CYS A 94 4.70 -3.60 10.44
C CYS A 94 5.54 -4.01 9.20
N ASN A 95 5.47 -5.27 8.76
CA ASN A 95 6.28 -5.79 7.65
C ASN A 95 5.84 -5.31 6.26
N GLY A 96 4.69 -4.64 6.17
CA GLY A 96 4.08 -4.19 4.93
C GLY A 96 3.55 -5.34 4.07
N HIS A 97 2.93 -4.99 2.94
CA HIS A 97 2.22 -5.93 2.05
C HIS A 97 2.41 -5.63 0.57
N TYR A 98 3.46 -4.88 0.21
CA TYR A 98 3.82 -4.55 -1.18
C TYR A 98 5.18 -5.14 -1.58
N THR A 99 5.45 -6.38 -1.14
CA THR A 99 6.73 -7.07 -1.36
C THR A 99 6.58 -8.35 -2.19
N VAL A 100 5.67 -9.26 -1.80
CA VAL A 100 5.45 -10.51 -2.55
C VAL A 100 4.45 -10.24 -3.68
N GLY A 101 4.93 -10.26 -4.92
CA GLY A 101 4.11 -9.98 -6.10
C GLY A 101 3.12 -11.10 -6.40
N HIS A 102 1.87 -10.73 -6.68
CA HIS A 102 0.86 -11.70 -7.12
C HIS A 102 1.05 -11.95 -8.63
N VAL A 103 1.47 -13.16 -9.01
CA VAL A 103 1.74 -13.52 -10.42
C VAL A 103 0.68 -14.53 -10.88
N PRO A 104 -0.37 -14.11 -11.61
CA PRO A 104 -1.41 -15.02 -12.08
C PRO A 104 -0.87 -15.95 -13.17
N HIS A 105 -1.39 -17.17 -13.22
CA HIS A 105 -1.13 -18.08 -14.33
C HIS A 105 -1.76 -17.54 -15.63
N ILE A 106 -0.98 -17.53 -16.71
CA ILE A 106 -1.42 -17.21 -18.07
C ILE A 106 -1.06 -18.40 -18.96
N PRO A 107 -2.02 -19.03 -19.66
CA PRO A 107 -1.73 -20.16 -20.54
C PRO A 107 -0.67 -19.83 -21.60
N GLY A 108 0.35 -20.67 -21.73
CA GLY A 108 1.39 -20.54 -22.76
C GLY A 108 2.49 -19.53 -22.45
N ILE A 109 2.46 -18.85 -21.30
CA ILE A 109 3.46 -17.82 -20.93
C ILE A 109 4.88 -18.37 -20.86
N GLU A 110 5.05 -19.65 -20.54
CA GLU A 110 6.33 -20.36 -20.53
C GLU A 110 7.02 -20.38 -21.91
N SER A 111 6.27 -20.20 -23.00
CA SER A 111 6.82 -20.11 -24.35
C SER A 111 7.40 -18.74 -24.69
N PHE A 112 7.19 -17.72 -23.83
CA PHE A 112 7.60 -16.34 -24.10
C PHE A 112 9.11 -16.12 -23.95
N PRO A 113 9.84 -15.74 -25.02
CA PRO A 113 11.30 -15.59 -24.95
C PRO A 113 11.76 -14.25 -24.34
N GLY A 114 10.89 -13.23 -24.28
CA GLY A 114 11.26 -11.84 -23.96
C GLY A 114 11.47 -11.52 -22.47
N GLY A 115 11.26 -12.50 -21.60
CA GLY A 115 11.37 -12.35 -20.15
C GLY A 115 10.17 -11.61 -19.54
N SER A 116 9.73 -12.09 -18.38
CA SER A 116 8.66 -11.44 -17.62
C SER A 116 9.13 -11.11 -16.20
N ILE A 117 8.67 -9.97 -15.68
CA ILE A 117 8.96 -9.55 -14.31
C ILE A 117 7.69 -9.10 -13.60
N HIS A 118 7.65 -9.19 -12.27
CA HIS A 118 6.65 -8.47 -11.49
C HIS A 118 7.08 -7.02 -11.26
N SER A 119 6.12 -6.10 -11.07
CA SER A 119 6.37 -4.69 -10.75
C SER A 119 7.29 -4.50 -9.54
N HIS A 120 7.32 -5.47 -8.61
CA HIS A 120 8.26 -5.51 -7.49
C HIS A 120 9.74 -5.54 -7.93
N GLN A 121 10.03 -6.12 -9.09
CA GLN A 121 11.38 -6.24 -9.67
C GLN A 121 11.73 -5.08 -10.61
N TYR A 122 10.76 -4.26 -11.01
CA TYR A 122 10.99 -3.10 -11.88
C TYR A 122 11.93 -2.08 -11.20
N ARG A 123 12.87 -1.51 -11.95
CA ARG A 123 13.87 -0.56 -11.39
C ARG A 123 14.08 0.69 -12.24
N VAL A 124 14.17 0.52 -13.55
CA VAL A 124 14.59 1.56 -14.50
C VAL A 124 13.89 1.35 -15.86
N PRO A 125 13.43 2.41 -16.55
CA PRO A 125 12.72 2.31 -17.82
C PRO A 125 13.63 2.09 -19.05
N GLU A 126 14.91 2.46 -18.97
CA GLU A 126 15.84 2.50 -20.11
C GLU A 126 16.04 1.12 -20.75
N VAL A 127 15.90 0.04 -19.98
CA VAL A 127 15.99 -1.35 -20.46
C VAL A 127 14.87 -1.75 -21.42
N TYR A 128 13.84 -0.91 -21.53
CA TYR A 128 12.70 -1.08 -22.43
C TYR A 128 12.78 -0.20 -23.68
N ALA A 129 13.91 0.48 -23.90
CA ALA A 129 14.11 1.34 -25.07
C ALA A 129 13.84 0.60 -26.38
N LYS A 130 13.00 1.19 -27.25
CA LYS A 130 12.60 0.64 -28.56
C LYS A 130 11.91 -0.74 -28.53
N LYS A 131 11.42 -1.17 -27.37
CA LYS A 131 10.68 -2.44 -27.22
C LYS A 131 9.17 -2.22 -27.30
N LYS A 132 8.44 -3.26 -27.71
CA LYS A 132 7.00 -3.41 -27.48
C LYS A 132 6.79 -4.06 -26.12
N VAL A 133 6.22 -3.33 -25.16
CA VAL A 133 6.09 -3.79 -23.77
C VAL A 133 4.63 -4.06 -23.45
N CYS A 134 4.32 -5.25 -22.92
CA CYS A 134 3.01 -5.51 -22.33
C CYS A 134 3.07 -5.31 -20.81
N ILE A 135 2.07 -4.60 -20.27
CA ILE A 135 1.92 -4.37 -18.83
C ILE A 135 0.54 -4.90 -18.43
N LEU A 136 0.48 -5.91 -17.56
CA LEU A 136 -0.77 -6.48 -17.07
C LEU A 136 -1.20 -5.84 -15.76
N GLY A 137 -2.29 -5.10 -15.77
CA GLY A 137 -2.90 -4.43 -14.64
C GLY A 137 -2.87 -2.92 -14.79
N ALA A 138 -4.03 -2.27 -14.62
CA ALA A 138 -4.20 -0.81 -14.78
C ALA A 138 -4.56 -0.12 -13.45
N SER A 139 -3.92 -0.55 -12.37
CA SER A 139 -3.91 0.20 -11.11
C SER A 139 -2.61 1.00 -10.97
N TRP A 140 -2.24 1.45 -9.77
CA TRP A 140 -1.16 2.41 -9.57
C TRP A 140 0.18 1.99 -10.16
N SER A 141 0.65 0.76 -9.91
CA SER A 141 1.91 0.29 -10.51
C SER A 141 1.83 0.27 -12.04
N GLY A 142 0.71 -0.20 -12.59
CA GLY A 142 0.52 -0.31 -14.03
C GLY A 142 0.55 1.03 -14.74
N ILE A 143 -0.16 2.02 -14.18
CA ILE A 143 -0.23 3.37 -14.72
C ILE A 143 1.13 4.06 -14.61
N ASP A 144 1.72 4.12 -13.41
CA ASP A 144 2.98 4.84 -13.21
C ASP A 144 4.15 4.18 -14.00
N ILE A 145 4.23 2.84 -14.05
CA ILE A 145 5.24 2.15 -14.87
C ILE A 145 4.97 2.35 -16.36
N ALA A 146 3.70 2.31 -16.82
CA ALA A 146 3.39 2.57 -18.22
C ALA A 146 3.84 3.98 -18.64
N LEU A 147 3.63 4.98 -17.80
CA LEU A 147 4.09 6.35 -18.06
C LEU A 147 5.62 6.44 -18.08
N GLU A 148 6.33 5.89 -17.09
CA GLU A 148 7.80 5.93 -17.03
C GLU A 148 8.43 5.17 -18.23
N VAL A 149 7.86 4.03 -18.61
CA VAL A 149 8.33 3.23 -19.76
C VAL A 149 7.96 3.88 -21.10
N SER A 150 6.88 4.68 -21.16
CA SER A 150 6.42 5.31 -22.41
C SER A 150 7.41 6.29 -23.02
N GLU A 151 8.29 6.86 -22.21
CA GLU A 151 9.36 7.76 -22.66
C GLU A 151 10.47 7.04 -23.45
N TYR A 152 10.56 5.70 -23.33
CA TYR A 152 11.64 4.90 -23.90
C TYR A 152 11.14 3.83 -24.89
N ALA A 153 10.01 3.19 -24.59
CA ALA A 153 9.47 2.09 -25.36
C ALA A 153 8.91 2.55 -26.72
N GLU A 154 8.96 1.66 -27.71
CA GLU A 154 8.31 1.88 -29.01
C GLU A 154 6.78 1.92 -28.84
N LYS A 155 6.25 0.94 -28.09
CA LYS A 155 4.81 0.74 -27.88
C LYS A 155 4.57 0.09 -26.53
N ILE A 156 3.47 0.48 -25.87
CA ILE A 156 3.01 -0.15 -24.64
C ILE A 156 1.59 -0.68 -24.82
N TYR A 157 1.38 -1.94 -24.44
CA TYR A 157 0.06 -2.55 -24.31
C TYR A 157 -0.31 -2.61 -22.83
N LEU A 158 -1.15 -1.69 -22.38
CA LEU A 158 -1.70 -1.68 -21.02
C LEU A 158 -2.91 -2.61 -20.96
N SER A 159 -2.68 -3.86 -20.58
CA SER A 159 -3.69 -4.92 -20.51
C SER A 159 -4.42 -4.92 -19.18
N HIS A 160 -5.75 -4.97 -19.17
CA HIS A 160 -6.52 -5.03 -17.92
C HIS A 160 -7.91 -5.69 -18.04
N ASN A 161 -8.45 -6.14 -16.89
CA ASN A 161 -9.80 -6.71 -16.77
C ASN A 161 -10.85 -5.70 -16.25
N LEU A 162 -10.59 -4.39 -16.35
CA LEU A 162 -11.60 -3.38 -16.02
C LEU A 162 -12.77 -3.46 -17.02
N PRO A 163 -14.01 -3.19 -16.58
CA PRO A 163 -15.19 -3.26 -17.43
C PRO A 163 -15.20 -2.21 -18.55
N LYS A 164 -14.42 -1.14 -18.38
CA LYS A 164 -14.22 -0.07 -19.36
C LYS A 164 -12.73 0.26 -19.41
N PRO A 165 -12.22 0.77 -20.55
CA PRO A 165 -10.92 1.41 -20.60
C PRO A 165 -10.82 2.50 -19.53
N VAL A 166 -9.60 2.72 -19.05
CA VAL A 166 -9.29 3.83 -18.17
C VAL A 166 -9.51 5.13 -18.94
N ASP A 167 -10.45 5.93 -18.44
CA ASP A 167 -10.88 7.19 -19.06
C ASP A 167 -10.00 8.35 -18.55
N SER A 168 -8.77 8.41 -19.06
CA SER A 168 -7.80 9.45 -18.71
C SER A 168 -6.79 9.64 -19.85
N VAL A 169 -6.18 10.82 -19.91
CA VAL A 169 -5.09 11.10 -20.86
C VAL A 169 -3.87 10.23 -20.52
N MET A 170 -3.35 9.55 -21.55
CA MET A 170 -2.15 8.71 -21.48
C MET A 170 -1.15 9.13 -22.56
N ALA A 171 0.09 8.66 -22.47
CA ALA A 171 1.09 8.87 -23.52
C ALA A 171 0.64 8.24 -24.85
N LYS A 172 1.01 8.87 -25.98
CA LYS A 172 0.53 8.51 -27.33
C LYS A 172 0.85 7.07 -27.76
N ASN A 173 1.93 6.50 -27.24
CA ASN A 173 2.36 5.13 -27.53
C ASN A 173 1.79 4.09 -26.54
N VAL A 174 0.91 4.49 -25.61
CA VAL A 174 0.19 3.59 -24.70
C VAL A 174 -1.17 3.22 -25.31
N GLU A 175 -1.38 1.93 -25.49
CA GLU A 175 -2.61 1.37 -26.02
C GLU A 175 -3.24 0.43 -25.00
N GLN A 176 -4.51 0.65 -24.68
CA GLN A 176 -5.23 -0.20 -23.73
C GLN A 176 -5.72 -1.46 -24.43
N ARG A 177 -5.53 -2.62 -23.79
CA ARG A 177 -5.99 -3.92 -24.26
C ARG A 177 -6.81 -4.62 -23.16
N PRO A 178 -7.75 -5.51 -23.50
CA PRO A 178 -8.37 -6.40 -22.52
C PRO A 178 -7.35 -7.32 -21.87
N GLY A 179 -7.78 -8.10 -20.87
CA GLY A 179 -6.93 -9.11 -20.25
C GLY A 179 -6.32 -10.09 -21.25
N ILE A 180 -5.18 -10.67 -20.88
CA ILE A 180 -4.46 -11.65 -21.68
C ILE A 180 -5.18 -13.00 -21.55
N GLN A 181 -5.52 -13.59 -22.69
CA GLN A 181 -6.13 -14.92 -22.79
C GLN A 181 -5.06 -16.00 -22.77
N SER A 182 -4.02 -15.85 -23.60
CA SER A 182 -2.91 -16.79 -23.72
C SER A 182 -1.70 -16.16 -24.43
N VAL A 183 -0.57 -16.85 -24.41
CA VAL A 183 0.68 -16.44 -25.06
C VAL A 183 1.21 -17.58 -25.94
N GLN A 184 1.70 -17.24 -27.13
CA GLN A 184 2.34 -18.16 -28.06
C GLN A 184 3.65 -17.55 -28.58
N GLY A 185 4.78 -18.00 -28.04
CA GLY A 185 6.06 -17.35 -28.33
C GLY A 185 6.02 -15.88 -27.88
N ASN A 186 6.34 -14.96 -28.80
CA ASN A 186 6.27 -13.51 -28.55
C ASN A 186 4.88 -12.89 -28.83
N VAL A 187 3.87 -13.69 -29.18
CA VAL A 187 2.54 -13.20 -29.53
C VAL A 187 1.58 -13.36 -28.36
N PHE A 188 1.06 -12.23 -27.88
CA PHE A 188 0.06 -12.16 -26.82
C PHE A 188 -1.33 -12.10 -27.44
N ILE A 189 -2.23 -12.98 -26.99
CA ILE A 189 -3.62 -13.06 -27.43
C ILE A 189 -4.48 -12.50 -26.30
N PHE A 190 -5.28 -11.48 -26.59
CA PHE A 190 -6.14 -10.81 -25.61
C PHE A 190 -7.57 -11.39 -25.65
N ASN A 191 -8.34 -11.14 -24.60
CA ASN A 191 -9.69 -11.70 -24.41
C ASN A 191 -10.72 -11.28 -25.50
N ASP A 192 -10.43 -10.25 -26.28
CA ASP A 192 -11.23 -9.83 -27.45
C ASP A 192 -10.80 -10.52 -28.75
N GLY A 193 -9.84 -11.44 -28.70
CA GLY A 193 -9.25 -12.13 -29.84
C GLY A 193 -8.18 -11.32 -30.58
N SER A 194 -7.91 -10.09 -30.15
CA SER A 194 -6.82 -9.29 -30.73
C SER A 194 -5.46 -9.83 -30.32
N MET A 195 -4.44 -9.54 -31.14
CA MET A 195 -3.09 -10.10 -30.99
C MET A 195 -2.04 -8.99 -31.07
N ALA A 196 -0.95 -9.13 -30.32
CA ALA A 196 0.20 -8.25 -30.41
C ALA A 196 1.52 -9.00 -30.19
N GLU A 197 2.55 -8.60 -30.91
CA GLU A 197 3.92 -8.99 -30.61
C GLU A 197 4.47 -8.16 -29.45
N VAL A 198 5.12 -8.84 -28.51
CA VAL A 198 5.66 -8.27 -27.28
C VAL A 198 7.11 -8.70 -27.11
N ASP A 199 7.98 -7.78 -26.71
CA ASP A 199 9.41 -8.03 -26.45
C ASP A 199 9.71 -8.13 -24.95
N SER A 200 8.86 -7.56 -24.08
CA SER A 200 9.02 -7.61 -22.63
C SER A 200 7.67 -7.53 -21.92
N PHE A 201 7.53 -8.25 -20.81
CA PHE A 201 6.28 -8.34 -20.08
C PHE A 201 6.42 -7.96 -18.60
N ILE A 202 5.52 -7.13 -18.10
CA ILE A 202 5.51 -6.67 -16.70
C ILE A 202 4.15 -6.99 -16.05
N TYR A 203 4.19 -7.79 -14.99
CA TYR A 203 3.04 -8.02 -14.12
C TYR A 203 2.87 -6.86 -13.13
N CYS A 204 1.81 -6.07 -13.31
CA CYS A 204 1.35 -5.03 -12.39
C CYS A 204 0.06 -5.49 -11.68
N THR A 205 0.06 -6.75 -11.23
CA THR A 205 -1.10 -7.53 -10.80
C THR A 205 -1.34 -7.54 -9.29
N GLY A 206 -0.64 -6.66 -8.55
CA GLY A 206 -0.80 -6.49 -7.11
C GLY A 206 0.15 -7.37 -6.30
N TYR A 207 -0.17 -7.54 -5.03
CA TYR A 207 0.71 -8.19 -4.06
C TYR A 207 -0.10 -9.11 -3.15
N GLU A 208 0.60 -10.00 -2.48
CA GLU A 208 0.03 -10.96 -1.52
C GLU A 208 0.38 -10.55 -0.10
N PHE A 209 -0.58 -10.74 0.82
CA PHE A 209 -0.31 -10.67 2.24
C PHE A 209 0.46 -11.91 2.68
N THR A 210 1.60 -11.71 3.33
CA THR A 210 2.45 -12.81 3.80
C THR A 210 3.01 -12.51 5.19
N TYR A 211 2.95 -13.53 6.04
CA TYR A 211 3.43 -13.49 7.42
C TYR A 211 4.22 -14.78 7.72
N PRO A 212 5.32 -15.05 7.00
CA PRO A 212 6.01 -16.34 7.05
C PRO A 212 6.67 -16.62 8.41
N PHE A 213 6.85 -15.57 9.21
CA PHE A 213 7.38 -15.65 10.58
C PHE A 213 6.29 -15.96 11.62
N MET A 214 5.01 -15.84 11.29
CA MET A 214 3.96 -16.06 12.28
C MET A 214 3.73 -17.55 12.52
N SER A 215 3.65 -17.96 13.80
CA SER A 215 3.36 -19.32 14.18
C SER A 215 1.98 -19.78 13.71
N THR A 216 1.86 -21.05 13.33
CA THR A 216 0.59 -21.68 12.96
C THR A 216 -0.41 -21.77 14.13
N LYS A 217 0.03 -21.51 15.37
CA LYS A 217 -0.84 -21.32 16.55
C LYS A 217 -1.71 -20.05 16.45
N VAL A 218 -1.30 -19.10 15.62
CA VAL A 218 -2.02 -17.85 15.34
C VAL A 218 -2.64 -17.97 13.97
N GLU A 219 -3.96 -17.87 13.90
CA GLU A 219 -4.67 -17.95 12.64
C GLU A 219 -4.49 -16.65 11.85
N MET A 220 -3.72 -16.70 10.76
CA MET A 220 -3.50 -15.58 9.84
C MET A 220 -3.97 -15.97 8.43
N ARG A 221 -5.26 -15.81 8.15
CA ARG A 221 -5.80 -16.11 6.81
C ARG A 221 -5.55 -14.94 5.86
N THR A 222 -4.88 -15.18 4.74
CA THR A 222 -4.47 -14.13 3.77
C THR A 222 -5.17 -14.21 2.41
N GLU A 223 -6.26 -14.96 2.34
CA GLU A 223 -6.98 -15.23 1.10
C GLU A 223 -7.78 -14.01 0.59
N ASN A 224 -8.10 -14.02 -0.71
CA ASN A 224 -8.94 -13.00 -1.34
C ASN A 224 -8.46 -11.55 -1.12
N ASN A 225 -7.14 -11.33 -0.97
CA ASN A 225 -6.57 -10.00 -0.68
C ASN A 225 -7.12 -9.39 0.62
N GLN A 226 -7.27 -10.24 1.65
CA GLN A 226 -7.66 -9.85 3.01
C GLN A 226 -6.70 -10.45 4.03
N VAL A 227 -6.81 -9.99 5.27
CA VAL A 227 -6.14 -10.58 6.42
C VAL A 227 -7.15 -10.73 7.54
N GLU A 228 -7.40 -11.97 7.97
CA GLU A 228 -8.39 -12.31 9.00
C GLU A 228 -7.77 -13.23 10.07
N PRO A 229 -8.28 -13.23 11.32
CA PRO A 229 -9.41 -12.46 11.85
C PRO A 229 -8.97 -11.17 12.56
N PHE A 230 -9.18 -10.02 11.92
CA PHE A 230 -8.78 -8.71 12.46
C PHE A 230 -9.95 -7.76 12.67
N TYR A 231 -10.09 -7.26 13.90
CA TYR A 231 -11.01 -6.18 14.24
C TYR A 231 -10.44 -4.83 13.80
N LYS A 232 -11.26 -4.00 13.15
CA LYS A 232 -10.88 -2.68 12.61
C LYS A 232 -9.63 -2.71 11.73
N HIS A 233 -9.39 -3.81 11.04
CA HIS A 233 -8.20 -4.04 10.21
C HIS A 233 -6.87 -3.77 10.96
N LEU A 234 -6.83 -4.02 12.27
CA LEU A 234 -5.71 -3.63 13.13
C LEU A 234 -5.42 -4.64 14.23
N ILE A 235 -6.43 -5.17 14.91
CA ILE A 235 -6.28 -5.96 16.14
C ILE A 235 -6.65 -7.42 15.88
N HIS A 236 -5.80 -8.37 16.21
CA HIS A 236 -6.15 -9.79 16.09
C HIS A 236 -7.25 -10.14 17.11
N ILE A 237 -8.36 -10.71 16.65
CA ILE A 237 -9.56 -10.91 17.48
C ILE A 237 -9.29 -11.85 18.66
N ASP A 238 -8.58 -12.95 18.42
CA ASP A 238 -8.32 -13.97 19.43
C ASP A 238 -7.06 -13.67 20.28
N TYR A 239 -6.25 -12.70 19.86
CA TYR A 239 -5.01 -12.30 20.53
C TYR A 239 -4.91 -10.76 20.57
N PRO A 240 -5.62 -10.07 21.48
CA PRO A 240 -5.74 -8.61 21.44
C PRO A 240 -4.44 -7.81 21.69
N SER A 241 -3.33 -8.48 22.03
CA SER A 241 -1.99 -7.90 22.10
C SER A 241 -1.16 -8.08 20.81
N LEU A 242 -1.76 -8.67 19.77
CA LEU A 242 -1.21 -8.72 18.41
C LEU A 242 -1.94 -7.74 17.50
N PHE A 243 -1.16 -6.87 16.88
CA PHE A 243 -1.64 -5.87 15.95
C PHE A 243 -0.97 -6.03 14.59
N VAL A 244 -1.66 -5.69 13.51
CA VAL A 244 -1.06 -5.50 12.18
C VAL A 244 -1.36 -4.08 11.73
N MET A 245 -0.31 -3.26 11.67
CA MET A 245 -0.43 -1.86 11.26
C MET A 245 -0.36 -1.77 9.74
N GLY A 246 -1.20 -0.91 9.16
CA GLY A 246 -1.14 -0.59 7.75
C GLY A 246 -1.84 -1.55 6.78
N LEU A 247 -2.69 -2.45 7.27
CA LEU A 247 -3.50 -3.32 6.39
C LEU A 247 -4.38 -2.57 5.38
N PRO A 248 -5.06 -1.45 5.75
CA PRO A 248 -5.94 -0.79 4.80
C PRO A 248 -5.18 -0.18 3.62
N ALA A 249 -5.77 -0.28 2.42
CA ALA A 249 -5.20 0.21 1.17
C ALA A 249 -6.02 1.36 0.57
N ILE A 250 -5.41 2.10 -0.37
CA ILE A 250 -6.00 3.32 -0.96
C ILE A 250 -6.41 4.31 0.14
N VAL A 251 -5.40 4.75 0.86
CA VAL A 251 -5.45 5.65 2.02
C VAL A 251 -4.32 6.67 1.92
N ILE A 252 -4.28 7.65 2.83
CA ILE A 252 -3.08 8.45 3.06
C ILE A 252 -2.20 7.75 4.11
N PRO A 253 -1.03 7.19 3.75
CA PRO A 253 -0.35 6.20 4.60
C PRO A 253 0.13 6.73 5.96
N PHE A 254 0.93 7.80 6.00
CA PHE A 254 1.51 8.25 7.27
C PHE A 254 0.47 8.81 8.26
N PRO A 255 -0.55 9.58 7.83
CA PRO A 255 -1.70 9.90 8.66
C PRO A 255 -2.40 8.67 9.25
N MET A 256 -2.65 7.63 8.44
CA MET A 256 -3.21 6.38 8.94
C MET A 256 -2.30 5.71 9.98
N PHE A 257 -1.00 5.59 9.70
CA PHE A 257 -0.06 4.97 10.64
C PHE A 257 0.01 5.74 11.96
N HIS A 258 -0.04 7.08 11.92
CA HIS A 258 -0.08 7.91 13.12
C HIS A 258 -1.32 7.60 13.97
N ILE A 259 -2.51 7.62 13.37
CA ILE A 259 -3.76 7.31 14.11
C ILE A 259 -3.79 5.87 14.62
N GLN A 260 -3.34 4.90 13.81
CA GLN A 260 -3.23 3.50 14.25
C GLN A 260 -2.26 3.35 15.42
N ALA A 261 -1.11 4.05 15.40
CA ALA A 261 -0.16 4.03 16.50
C ALA A 261 -0.75 4.62 17.79
N GLN A 262 -1.41 5.77 17.72
CA GLN A 262 -2.08 6.39 18.87
C GLN A 262 -3.18 5.49 19.45
N TYR A 263 -3.97 4.85 18.57
CA TYR A 263 -5.02 3.93 19.00
C TYR A 263 -4.46 2.66 19.65
N ILE A 264 -3.38 2.08 19.11
CA ILE A 264 -2.68 0.94 19.74
C ILE A 264 -2.14 1.32 21.12
N LEU A 265 -1.47 2.47 21.23
CA LEU A 265 -0.93 2.94 22.51
C LEU A 265 -2.04 3.13 23.55
N ALA A 266 -3.15 3.76 23.19
CA ALA A 266 -4.29 3.93 24.08
C ALA A 266 -4.91 2.60 24.55
N ILE A 267 -4.85 1.53 23.73
CA ILE A 267 -5.24 0.17 24.15
C ILE A 267 -4.22 -0.40 25.15
N LEU A 268 -2.93 -0.35 24.81
CA LEU A 268 -1.86 -0.93 25.61
C LEU A 268 -1.70 -0.24 26.98
N GLU A 269 -1.98 1.06 27.05
CA GLU A 269 -1.99 1.85 28.29
C GLU A 269 -3.30 1.67 29.09
N GLY A 270 -4.29 0.95 28.54
CA GLY A 270 -5.56 0.64 29.20
C GLY A 270 -6.60 1.75 29.16
N PHE A 271 -6.37 2.84 28.41
CA PHE A 271 -7.36 3.90 28.19
C PHE A 271 -8.53 3.43 27.33
N ILE A 272 -8.29 2.52 26.39
CA ILE A 272 -9.33 1.89 25.57
C ILE A 272 -9.54 0.45 26.02
N LYS A 273 -10.75 0.16 26.49
CA LYS A 273 -11.19 -1.21 26.74
C LYS A 273 -11.77 -1.81 25.47
N LEU A 274 -11.12 -2.84 24.95
CA LEU A 274 -11.62 -3.55 23.78
C LEU A 274 -12.91 -4.32 24.09
N PRO A 275 -13.83 -4.45 23.12
CA PRO A 275 -14.97 -5.36 23.23
C PRO A 275 -14.51 -6.82 23.40
N SER A 276 -15.43 -7.69 23.82
CA SER A 276 -15.16 -9.13 23.85
C SER A 276 -14.85 -9.66 22.44
N ALA A 277 -14.09 -10.76 22.34
CA ALA A 277 -13.78 -11.40 21.06
C ALA A 277 -15.02 -11.71 20.22
N LYS A 278 -16.13 -12.10 20.87
CA LYS A 278 -17.43 -12.30 20.22
C LYS A 278 -17.95 -11.02 19.57
N GLN A 279 -17.97 -9.92 20.30
CA GLN A 279 -18.44 -8.62 19.78
C GLN A 279 -17.54 -8.10 18.65
N MET A 280 -16.22 -8.27 18.77
CA MET A 280 -15.28 -7.89 17.70
C MET A 280 -15.51 -8.70 16.42
N ARG A 281 -15.80 -10.00 16.55
CA ARG A 281 -16.12 -10.89 15.42
C ARG A 281 -17.44 -10.50 14.76
N GLU A 282 -18.50 -10.33 15.55
CA GLU A 282 -19.81 -9.87 15.06
C GLU A 282 -19.71 -8.53 14.34
N ALA A 283 -18.95 -7.57 14.88
CA ALA A 283 -18.75 -6.25 14.25
C ALA A 283 -17.99 -6.36 12.91
N SER A 284 -16.93 -7.18 12.86
CA SER A 284 -16.12 -7.36 11.64
C SER A 284 -16.92 -8.07 10.53
N GLU A 285 -17.73 -9.06 10.90
CA GLU A 285 -18.62 -9.76 9.98
C GLU A 285 -19.77 -8.87 9.48
N ALA A 286 -20.34 -8.03 10.36
CA ALA A 286 -21.35 -7.06 9.99
C ALA A 286 -20.80 -6.03 8.99
N GLU A 287 -19.64 -5.43 9.25
CA GLU A 287 -18.98 -4.51 8.32
C GLU A 287 -18.75 -5.18 6.95
N LYS A 288 -18.19 -6.39 6.96
CA LYS A 288 -17.95 -7.17 5.73
C LYS A 288 -19.24 -7.38 4.95
N ARG A 289 -20.32 -7.82 5.60
CA ARG A 289 -21.63 -8.03 4.97
C ARG A 289 -22.19 -6.73 4.39
N ASP A 290 -22.10 -5.63 5.13
CA ASP A 290 -22.63 -4.34 4.69
C ASP A 290 -21.90 -3.81 3.45
N LEU A 291 -20.57 -3.99 3.37
CA LEU A 291 -19.78 -3.64 2.19
C LEU A 291 -20.12 -4.52 0.98
N LEU A 292 -20.31 -5.82 1.17
CA LEU A 292 -20.74 -6.73 0.10
C LEU A 292 -22.14 -6.35 -0.43
N ASN A 293 -23.07 -5.97 0.46
CA ASN A 293 -24.41 -5.50 0.09
C ASN A 293 -24.38 -4.19 -0.72
N GLN A 294 -23.36 -3.35 -0.53
CA GLN A 294 -23.09 -2.16 -1.34
C GLN A 294 -22.44 -2.49 -2.70
N GLY A 295 -22.23 -3.77 -3.02
CA GLY A 295 -21.61 -4.22 -4.27
C GLY A 295 -20.08 -4.12 -4.30
N ILE A 296 -19.44 -3.85 -3.15
CA ILE A 296 -17.97 -3.82 -3.08
C ILE A 296 -17.47 -5.28 -3.12
N PRO A 297 -16.63 -5.67 -4.09
CA PRO A 297 -16.10 -7.02 -4.15
C PRO A 297 -15.30 -7.38 -2.90
N LEU A 298 -15.36 -8.64 -2.47
CA LEU A 298 -14.65 -9.15 -1.30
C LEU A 298 -13.18 -8.70 -1.27
N ARG A 299 -12.45 -8.86 -2.37
CA ARG A 299 -11.04 -8.44 -2.51
C ARG A 299 -10.74 -6.95 -2.37
N HIS A 300 -11.77 -6.11 -2.29
CA HIS A 300 -11.68 -4.66 -2.20
C HIS A 300 -12.15 -4.10 -0.85
N ILE A 301 -12.63 -4.92 0.09
CA ILE A 301 -13.16 -4.39 1.37
C ILE A 301 -12.08 -3.69 2.21
N THR A 302 -10.81 -4.09 2.07
CA THR A 302 -9.66 -3.44 2.73
C THR A 302 -9.21 -2.15 2.04
N LYS A 303 -9.77 -1.82 0.85
CA LYS A 303 -9.51 -0.56 0.14
C LYS A 303 -10.46 0.52 0.65
N LEU A 304 -10.01 1.37 1.57
CA LEU A 304 -10.90 2.30 2.27
C LEU A 304 -11.41 3.42 1.38
N LYS A 305 -10.55 4.05 0.56
CA LYS A 305 -10.93 5.22 -0.25
C LYS A 305 -11.56 6.28 0.67
N GLU A 306 -12.75 6.80 0.33
CA GLU A 306 -13.51 7.74 1.17
C GLU A 306 -13.83 7.22 2.59
N ARG A 307 -13.88 5.90 2.80
CA ARG A 307 -14.13 5.33 4.13
C ARG A 307 -12.97 5.57 5.10
N GLN A 308 -11.79 5.97 4.61
CA GLN A 308 -10.63 6.25 5.46
C GLN A 308 -10.91 7.36 6.47
N TRP A 309 -11.73 8.35 6.11
CA TRP A 309 -12.03 9.50 6.96
C TRP A 309 -12.78 9.09 8.22
N ALA A 310 -13.86 8.33 8.05
CA ALA A 310 -14.63 7.79 9.17
C ALA A 310 -13.78 6.84 10.04
N TYR A 311 -12.90 6.05 9.41
CA TYR A 311 -11.95 5.19 10.11
C TYR A 311 -10.98 5.99 10.99
N TYR A 312 -10.42 7.08 10.46
CA TYR A 312 -9.53 7.96 11.22
C TYR A 312 -10.26 8.68 12.35
N ASP A 313 -11.43 9.24 12.09
CA ASP A 313 -12.20 9.99 13.08
C ASP A 313 -12.64 9.09 14.24
N GLU A 314 -13.06 7.86 13.95
CA GLU A 314 -13.44 6.89 14.98
C GLU A 314 -12.25 6.56 15.89
N MET A 315 -11.09 6.23 15.32
CA MET A 315 -9.90 5.90 16.09
C MET A 315 -9.34 7.11 16.85
N ALA A 316 -9.30 8.29 16.22
CA ALA A 316 -8.84 9.52 16.84
C ALA A 316 -9.71 9.88 18.05
N LYS A 317 -11.03 9.81 17.89
CA LYS A 317 -12.00 10.04 18.97
C LYS A 317 -11.82 9.05 20.11
N ALA A 318 -11.68 7.75 19.80
CA ALA A 318 -11.52 6.71 20.80
C ALA A 318 -10.20 6.83 21.58
N ALA A 319 -9.11 7.25 20.91
CA ALA A 319 -7.81 7.50 21.52
C ALA A 319 -7.69 8.89 22.16
N ASN A 320 -8.73 9.73 22.08
CA ASN A 320 -8.73 11.12 22.55
C ASN A 320 -7.57 11.95 21.97
N VAL A 321 -7.29 11.77 20.67
CA VAL A 321 -6.30 12.56 19.91
C VAL A 321 -6.99 13.43 18.87
N ARG A 322 -6.28 14.48 18.42
CA ARG A 322 -6.80 15.42 17.41
C ARG A 322 -7.00 14.68 16.08
N GLY A 323 -8.21 14.78 15.52
CA GLY A 323 -8.52 14.31 14.16
C GLY A 323 -7.91 15.21 13.09
N PHE A 324 -8.03 14.81 11.82
CA PHE A 324 -7.46 15.58 10.71
C PHE A 324 -8.30 16.81 10.37
N PRO A 325 -7.68 17.96 10.08
CA PRO A 325 -8.42 19.14 9.66
C PRO A 325 -9.04 18.92 8.27
N PRO A 326 -10.20 19.53 7.97
CA PRO A 326 -10.92 19.33 6.70
C PRO A 326 -10.09 19.59 5.43
N VAL A 327 -9.11 20.50 5.50
CA VAL A 327 -8.20 20.79 4.38
C VAL A 327 -7.47 19.57 3.83
N ILE A 328 -7.14 18.58 4.68
CA ILE A 328 -6.45 17.35 4.25
C ILE A 328 -7.32 16.54 3.29
N LYS A 329 -8.61 16.41 3.62
CA LYS A 329 -9.58 15.76 2.75
C LYS A 329 -9.79 16.55 1.46
N LYS A 330 -9.94 17.87 1.55
CA LYS A 330 -10.15 18.73 0.38
C LYS A 330 -8.99 18.63 -0.63
N ILE A 331 -7.73 18.59 -0.16
CA ILE A 331 -6.57 18.38 -1.03
C ILE A 331 -6.55 16.96 -1.61
N TYR A 332 -6.88 15.93 -0.82
CA TYR A 332 -6.96 14.54 -1.31
C TYR A 332 -7.99 14.42 -2.45
N ASP A 333 -9.19 14.94 -2.24
CA ASP A 333 -10.29 14.92 -3.21
C ASP A 333 -9.90 15.66 -4.50
N HIS A 334 -9.35 16.87 -4.37
CA HIS A 334 -8.87 17.65 -5.52
C HIS A 334 -7.75 16.92 -6.27
N SER A 335 -6.75 16.38 -5.55
CA SER A 335 -5.64 15.66 -6.18
C SER A 335 -6.07 14.39 -6.88
N ASN A 336 -7.09 13.68 -6.39
CA ASN A 336 -7.64 12.52 -7.06
C ASN A 336 -8.43 12.91 -8.31
N ALA A 337 -9.26 13.95 -8.23
CA ALA A 337 -9.99 14.45 -9.39
C ALA A 337 -9.03 14.87 -10.52
N MET A 338 -7.95 15.60 -10.21
CA MET A 338 -6.96 16.00 -11.21
C MET A 338 -6.22 14.80 -11.82
N ARG A 339 -6.01 13.75 -11.03
CA ARG A 339 -5.36 12.50 -11.48
C ARG A 339 -6.25 11.69 -12.40
N GLU A 340 -7.55 11.59 -12.08
CA GLU A 340 -8.52 10.91 -12.94
C GLU A 340 -8.62 11.59 -14.30
N LEU A 341 -8.56 12.93 -14.34
CA LEU A 341 -8.57 13.69 -15.59
C LEU A 341 -7.32 13.43 -16.47
N ASP A 342 -6.11 13.47 -15.89
CA ASP A 342 -4.87 13.35 -16.66
C ASP A 342 -3.72 12.77 -15.82
N PHE A 343 -3.39 11.48 -16.05
CA PHE A 343 -2.28 10.83 -15.37
C PHE A 343 -0.91 11.40 -15.73
N THR A 344 -0.76 12.06 -16.89
CA THR A 344 0.51 12.57 -17.38
C THR A 344 0.90 13.89 -16.71
N THR A 345 -0.09 14.68 -16.28
CA THR A 345 0.17 16.04 -15.76
C THR A 345 -0.32 16.33 -14.34
N TYR A 346 -1.07 15.45 -13.67
CA TYR A 346 -1.56 15.74 -12.31
C TYR A 346 -0.45 16.03 -11.28
N LYS A 347 0.74 15.46 -11.48
CA LYS A 347 1.92 15.70 -10.62
C LYS A 347 2.51 17.12 -10.77
N ASN A 348 1.96 17.94 -11.66
CA ASN A 348 2.35 19.35 -11.89
C ASN A 348 1.55 20.34 -11.03
N TYR A 349 0.51 19.87 -10.33
CA TYR A 349 -0.18 20.68 -9.33
C TYR A 349 0.70 20.84 -8.08
N GLN A 350 0.77 22.07 -7.59
CA GLN A 350 1.40 22.43 -6.33
C GLN A 350 0.33 22.91 -5.35
N TYR A 351 0.40 22.41 -4.12
CA TYR A 351 -0.57 22.68 -3.06
C TYR A 351 0.12 23.46 -1.93
N ARG A 352 -0.58 24.41 -1.33
CA ARG A 352 -0.18 25.05 -0.06
C ARG A 352 -1.39 25.15 0.85
N ILE A 353 -1.24 24.70 2.09
CA ILE A 353 -2.26 24.81 3.13
C ILE A 353 -2.22 26.24 3.67
N ILE A 354 -3.36 26.92 3.72
CA ILE A 354 -3.49 28.26 4.31
C ILE A 354 -3.88 28.14 5.78
N ASP A 355 -4.87 27.29 6.07
CA ASP A 355 -5.41 27.03 7.40
C ASP A 355 -6.08 25.64 7.44
N ASP A 356 -6.74 25.30 8.54
CA ASP A 356 -7.41 23.99 8.73
C ASP A 356 -8.55 23.73 7.71
N GLU A 357 -9.01 24.74 6.98
CA GLU A 357 -10.11 24.66 6.02
C GLU A 357 -9.68 24.88 4.58
N ASN A 358 -8.65 25.70 4.33
CA ASN A 358 -8.39 26.28 3.02
C ASN A 358 -6.99 25.91 2.50
N PHE A 359 -6.90 25.73 1.19
CA PHE A 359 -5.65 25.54 0.46
C PHE A 359 -5.66 26.33 -0.84
N VAL A 360 -4.48 26.58 -1.39
CA VAL A 360 -4.30 27.02 -2.78
C VAL A 360 -3.71 25.89 -3.60
N ALA A 361 -4.16 25.76 -4.85
CA ALA A 361 -3.57 24.88 -5.84
C ALA A 361 -3.16 25.68 -7.09
N CYS A 362 -1.91 25.53 -7.49
CA CYS A 362 -1.36 26.16 -8.69
C CYS A 362 -0.88 25.08 -9.67
N TYR A 363 -1.15 25.24 -10.96
CA TYR A 363 -0.65 24.33 -11.99
C TYR A 363 0.62 24.88 -12.63
N CYS A 364 1.73 24.16 -12.49
CA CYS A 364 2.99 24.52 -13.14
C CYS A 364 3.10 23.82 -14.49
N LYS A 365 2.96 24.56 -15.59
CA LYS A 365 3.17 23.96 -16.93
C LYS A 365 4.58 23.36 -17.01
N PRO A 366 4.74 22.16 -17.58
CA PRO A 366 6.07 21.65 -17.90
C PRO A 366 6.75 22.66 -18.84
N CYS A 367 8.00 23.02 -18.53
CA CYS A 367 8.81 23.94 -19.33
C CYS A 367 9.18 23.34 -20.69
#